data_AF-A0A7W7T3L2-F1
#
_entry.id   AF-A0A7W7T3L2-F1
#
_cell.length_a   1.000
_cell.length_b   1.000
_cell.length_c   1.000
_cell.angle_alpha   90.00
_cell.angle_beta   90.00
_cell.angle_gamma   90.00
#
_symmetry.space_group_name_H-M   'P 1'
#
loop_
_entity.id
_entity.type
_entity.pdbx_description
1 polymer ?
#
loop_
_entity_poly.entity_id
_entity_poly.type
_entity_poly.pdbx_seq_one_letter_code
_entity_poly.pdbx_strand_id
1 'polypeptide(L)'
;MIELKSSGELDAMRAAGLVVADMLAAVRAHAAVGVSLLELDDVAHEVLRAAGAGSSFLDYHPAFAPTPYPGVICASVNDAVVHGIPGGYRLKEGDLLGVDCGAHVDGWHGDSAVSFVVGQARSGDEELIATAERALAAGIAAAVPGARLGDVSHAVGTVIRGAGYGTPRDFGGHGIGREMHEAPGVPNTGKPGRGLTLRAGMTLAIEPMVHAGGRDGYYAAADGWTLLTTDGSRAAHVEHSVAVTDDGPVVLTAPRRPAGPPRS
;
A
#
# COMPACT_ATOMS: atom_id res chain seq x y z
N MET A 1 1.09 -14.71 -18.20
CA MET A 1 0.54 -13.74 -19.18
C MET A 1 -0.16 -12.68 -18.36
N ILE A 2 -0.02 -11.39 -18.69
CA ILE A 2 -0.69 -10.33 -17.94
C ILE A 2 -2.11 -10.18 -18.49
N GLU A 3 -3.11 -10.32 -17.62
CA GLU A 3 -4.51 -10.12 -17.96
C GLU A 3 -4.81 -8.62 -18.11
N LEU A 4 -5.48 -8.25 -19.19
CA LEU A 4 -5.98 -6.89 -19.40
C LEU A 4 -7.46 -6.87 -19.05
N LYS A 5 -7.79 -6.19 -17.95
CA LYS A 5 -9.16 -6.11 -17.43
C LYS A 5 -10.01 -5.19 -18.30
N SER A 6 -11.24 -5.62 -18.55
CA SER A 6 -12.30 -4.83 -19.18
C SER A 6 -12.83 -3.76 -18.23
N SER A 7 -13.59 -2.78 -18.73
CA SER A 7 -14.17 -1.73 -17.89
C SER A 7 -15.06 -2.27 -16.76
N GLY A 8 -15.88 -3.29 -17.05
CA GLY A 8 -16.71 -3.92 -16.02
C GLY A 8 -15.91 -4.67 -14.95
N GLU A 9 -14.75 -5.22 -15.30
CA GLU A 9 -13.84 -5.85 -14.34
C GLU A 9 -13.11 -4.79 -13.50
N LEU A 10 -12.76 -3.65 -14.07
CA LEU A 10 -12.24 -2.51 -13.32
C LEU A 10 -13.29 -1.95 -12.34
N ASP A 11 -14.57 -1.91 -12.72
CA ASP A 11 -15.66 -1.53 -11.82
C ASP A 11 -15.83 -2.55 -10.67
N ALA A 12 -15.64 -3.85 -10.94
CA ALA A 12 -15.67 -4.88 -9.91
C ALA A 12 -14.47 -4.77 -8.96
N MET A 13 -13.26 -4.55 -9.47
CA MET A 13 -12.08 -4.25 -8.65
C MET A 13 -12.26 -2.97 -7.83
N ARG A 14 -12.93 -1.96 -8.39
CA ARG A 14 -13.26 -0.74 -7.68
C ARG A 14 -14.17 -1.00 -6.48
N ALA A 15 -15.06 -1.97 -6.54
CA ALA A 15 -15.88 -2.36 -5.39
C ALA A 15 -15.02 -2.90 -4.23
N ALA A 16 -14.05 -3.77 -4.51
CA ALA A 16 -13.09 -4.23 -3.52
C ALA A 16 -12.22 -3.08 -2.98
N GLY A 17 -11.74 -2.21 -3.86
CA GLY A 17 -10.94 -1.04 -3.46
C GLY A 17 -11.70 -0.02 -2.61
N LEU A 18 -13.02 0.06 -2.71
CA LEU A 18 -13.85 0.85 -1.80
C LEU A 18 -13.89 0.26 -0.39
N VAL A 19 -13.94 -1.06 -0.26
CA VAL A 19 -13.87 -1.73 1.05
C VAL A 19 -12.52 -1.46 1.71
N VAL A 20 -11.43 -1.56 0.95
CA VAL A 20 -10.08 -1.20 1.43
C VAL A 20 -10.02 0.25 1.91
N ALA A 21 -10.59 1.20 1.16
CA ALA A 21 -10.63 2.59 1.57
C ALA A 21 -11.40 2.78 2.88
N ASP A 22 -12.52 2.08 3.05
CA ASP A 22 -13.31 2.10 4.28
C ASP A 22 -12.56 1.46 5.46
N MET A 23 -11.80 0.38 5.24
CA MET A 23 -10.93 -0.25 6.25
C MET A 23 -9.86 0.73 6.73
N LEU A 24 -9.11 1.34 5.80
CA LEU A 24 -8.05 2.30 6.13
C LEU A 24 -8.62 3.51 6.89
N ALA A 25 -9.77 4.03 6.47
CA ALA A 25 -10.44 5.14 7.14
C ALA A 25 -10.88 4.76 8.56
N ALA A 26 -11.47 3.58 8.74
CA ALA A 26 -11.90 3.09 10.05
C ALA A 26 -10.71 2.86 10.98
N VAL A 27 -9.67 2.17 10.53
CA VAL A 27 -8.46 1.90 11.32
C VAL A 27 -7.80 3.22 11.73
N ARG A 28 -7.62 4.17 10.80
CA ARG A 28 -7.04 5.49 11.11
C ARG A 28 -7.87 6.27 12.13
N ALA A 29 -9.20 6.20 12.06
CA ALA A 29 -10.07 6.87 13.03
C ALA A 29 -9.98 6.27 14.45
N HIS A 30 -9.63 4.99 14.57
CA HIS A 30 -9.49 4.29 15.86
C HIS A 30 -8.05 4.28 16.40
N ALA A 31 -7.06 4.59 15.57
CA ALA A 31 -5.66 4.64 15.98
C ALA A 31 -5.39 5.80 16.96
N ALA A 32 -5.29 5.46 18.24
CA ALA A 32 -5.02 6.40 19.32
C ALA A 32 -4.01 5.83 20.33
N VAL A 33 -3.39 6.70 21.13
CA VAL A 33 -2.46 6.29 22.19
C VAL A 33 -3.13 5.29 23.13
N GLY A 34 -2.47 4.16 23.36
CA GLY A 34 -2.96 3.07 24.19
C GLY A 34 -3.74 1.98 23.44
N VAL A 35 -4.22 2.23 22.22
CA VAL A 35 -4.89 1.21 21.39
C VAL A 35 -3.86 0.20 20.90
N SER A 36 -4.17 -1.09 21.00
CA SER A 36 -3.30 -2.15 20.50
C SER A 36 -3.47 -2.38 19.00
N LEU A 37 -2.45 -2.96 18.35
CA LEU A 37 -2.55 -3.31 16.92
C LEU A 37 -3.62 -4.38 16.68
N LEU A 38 -3.84 -5.30 17.63
CA LEU A 38 -4.96 -6.24 17.58
C LEU A 38 -6.32 -5.54 17.60
N GLU A 39 -6.50 -4.51 18.43
CA GLU A 39 -7.75 -3.72 18.43
C GLU A 39 -7.98 -3.01 17.08
N LEU A 40 -6.91 -2.62 16.37
CA LEU A 40 -7.02 -2.08 15.01
C LEU A 40 -7.38 -3.14 13.96
N ASP A 41 -6.83 -4.35 14.09
CA ASP A 41 -7.17 -5.49 13.23
C ASP A 41 -8.63 -5.91 13.41
N ASP A 42 -9.15 -5.89 14.64
CA ASP A 42 -10.56 -6.12 14.96
C ASP A 42 -11.48 -5.08 14.27
N VAL A 43 -11.09 -3.81 14.26
CA VAL A 43 -11.82 -2.75 13.54
C VAL A 43 -11.89 -3.04 12.04
N ALA A 44 -10.79 -3.47 11.44
CA ALA A 44 -10.76 -3.83 10.02
C ALA A 44 -11.61 -5.07 9.71
N HIS A 45 -11.62 -6.07 10.60
CA HIS A 45 -12.50 -7.23 10.52
C HIS A 45 -13.98 -6.84 10.49
N GLU A 46 -14.39 -5.86 11.30
CA GLU A 46 -15.77 -5.36 11.31
C GLU A 46 -16.17 -4.74 9.97
N VAL A 47 -15.27 -3.97 9.34
CA VAL A 47 -15.51 -3.39 8.01
C VAL A 47 -15.69 -4.47 6.95
N LEU A 48 -14.80 -5.46 6.90
CA LEU A 48 -14.91 -6.60 5.98
C LEU A 48 -16.27 -7.31 6.14
N ARG A 49 -16.64 -7.62 7.39
CA ARG A 49 -17.91 -8.28 7.72
C ARG A 49 -19.12 -7.45 7.28
N ALA A 50 -19.11 -6.15 7.55
CA ALA A 50 -20.20 -5.25 7.18
C ALA A 50 -20.35 -5.11 5.66
N ALA A 51 -19.24 -5.18 4.93
CA ALA A 51 -19.22 -5.13 3.46
C ALA A 51 -19.56 -6.47 2.79
N GLY A 52 -19.59 -7.58 3.55
CA GLY A 52 -19.68 -8.92 2.97
C GLY A 52 -18.44 -9.30 2.14
N ALA A 53 -17.28 -8.71 2.45
CA ALA A 53 -16.02 -8.92 1.75
C ALA A 53 -15.14 -9.93 2.48
N GLY A 54 -14.24 -10.58 1.75
CA GLY A 54 -13.17 -11.38 2.33
C GLY A 54 -11.87 -10.59 2.48
N SER A 55 -10.97 -11.05 3.34
CA SER A 55 -9.62 -10.48 3.45
C SER A 55 -8.71 -11.05 2.37
N SER A 56 -7.85 -10.22 1.79
CA SER A 56 -6.75 -10.70 0.94
C SER A 56 -5.58 -11.24 1.76
N PHE A 57 -5.45 -10.81 3.03
CA PHE A 57 -4.28 -11.06 3.85
C PHE A 57 -4.43 -12.25 4.79
N LEU A 58 -5.61 -12.44 5.38
CA LEU A 58 -5.82 -13.54 6.32
C LEU A 58 -5.55 -14.89 5.66
N ASP A 59 -4.70 -15.70 6.30
CA ASP A 59 -4.20 -16.99 5.83
C ASP A 59 -3.39 -16.94 4.51
N TYR A 60 -3.02 -15.75 4.03
CA TYR A 60 -2.14 -15.60 2.88
C TYR A 60 -0.76 -16.20 3.19
N HIS A 61 -0.30 -17.11 2.34
CA HIS A 61 0.94 -17.86 2.57
C HIS A 61 1.83 -17.89 1.32
N PRO A 62 2.59 -16.81 1.05
CA PRO A 62 3.57 -16.79 -0.02
C PRO A 62 4.76 -17.69 0.34
N ALA A 63 5.46 -18.20 -0.67
CA ALA A 63 6.51 -19.21 -0.50
C ALA A 63 7.69 -18.79 0.40
N PHE A 64 7.91 -17.49 0.60
CA PHE A 64 8.95 -16.98 1.48
C PHE A 64 8.55 -16.97 2.97
N ALA A 65 7.25 -16.97 3.27
CA ALA A 65 6.75 -16.80 4.62
C ALA A 65 6.77 -18.15 5.39
N PRO A 66 7.22 -18.15 6.65
CA PRO A 66 7.31 -19.38 7.45
C PRO A 66 5.94 -19.88 7.92
N THR A 67 4.95 -19.00 8.02
CA THR A 67 3.58 -19.29 8.45
C THR A 67 2.59 -18.50 7.60
N PRO A 68 1.32 -18.91 7.49
CA PRO A 68 0.26 -18.06 6.97
C PRO A 68 0.15 -16.75 7.75
N TYR A 69 -0.24 -15.67 7.07
CA TYR A 69 -0.40 -14.36 7.69
C TYR A 69 -1.64 -14.36 8.60
N PRO A 70 -1.55 -13.89 9.85
CA PRO A 70 -2.61 -14.09 10.84
C PRO A 70 -3.63 -12.95 10.96
N GLY A 71 -3.40 -11.81 10.31
CA GLY A 71 -4.25 -10.62 10.41
C GLY A 71 -4.99 -10.29 9.10
N VAL A 72 -5.90 -9.32 9.17
CA VAL A 72 -6.57 -8.74 8.00
C VAL A 72 -6.00 -7.39 7.59
N ILE A 73 -5.11 -6.81 8.41
CA ILE A 73 -4.26 -5.67 8.08
C ILE A 73 -2.79 -5.99 8.36
N CYS A 74 -1.88 -5.28 7.69
CA CYS A 74 -0.53 -5.13 8.21
C CYS A 74 -0.44 -3.83 9.02
N ALA A 75 0.18 -3.88 10.20
CA ALA A 75 0.36 -2.76 11.10
C ALA A 75 1.85 -2.56 11.44
N SER A 76 2.53 -1.74 10.64
CA SER A 76 3.97 -1.49 10.70
C SER A 76 4.28 -0.22 11.50
N VAL A 77 4.85 -0.39 12.70
CA VAL A 77 5.17 0.73 13.59
C VAL A 77 6.65 1.15 13.47
N ASN A 78 6.90 2.45 13.33
CA ASN A 78 8.21 3.11 13.36
C ASN A 78 9.21 2.60 12.30
N ASP A 79 10.14 1.73 12.68
CA ASP A 79 11.19 1.16 11.81
C ASP A 79 10.72 -0.07 11.03
N ALA A 80 9.50 -0.54 11.28
CA ALA A 80 8.83 -1.49 10.42
C ALA A 80 8.42 -0.82 9.09
N VAL A 81 8.96 -1.37 8.00
CA VAL A 81 8.72 -0.96 6.62
C VAL A 81 7.35 -1.45 6.17
N VAL A 82 7.12 -2.76 6.23
CA VAL A 82 5.89 -3.46 5.80
C VAL A 82 5.66 -4.75 6.58
N HIS A 83 4.48 -5.35 6.40
CA HIS A 83 4.08 -6.66 6.92
C HIS A 83 4.09 -6.81 8.45
N GLY A 84 4.06 -5.70 9.20
CA GLY A 84 3.94 -5.75 10.65
C GLY A 84 2.72 -6.58 11.07
N ILE A 85 2.93 -7.67 11.80
CA ILE A 85 1.81 -8.50 12.28
C ILE A 85 1.08 -7.76 13.41
N PRO A 86 -0.25 -7.56 13.33
CA PRO A 86 -1.02 -7.02 14.43
C PRO A 86 -0.87 -7.87 15.70
N GLY A 87 -0.30 -7.27 16.74
CA GLY A 87 -0.03 -7.93 18.02
C GLY A 87 -0.44 -7.07 19.22
N GLY A 88 -0.02 -7.49 20.42
CA GLY A 88 -0.34 -6.80 21.67
C GLY A 88 0.38 -5.46 21.88
N TYR A 89 1.16 -4.97 20.92
CA TYR A 89 1.81 -3.66 21.00
C TYR A 89 0.74 -2.58 21.09
N ARG A 90 0.85 -1.71 22.12
CA ARG A 90 -0.04 -0.56 22.30
C ARG A 90 0.64 0.70 21.77
N LEU A 91 -0.05 1.39 20.87
CA LEU A 91 0.40 2.62 20.23
C LEU A 91 0.78 3.66 21.27
N LYS A 92 1.87 4.38 21.00
CA LYS A 92 2.41 5.42 21.87
C LYS A 92 2.34 6.78 21.19
N GLU A 93 2.44 7.81 22.01
CA GLU A 93 2.57 9.19 21.54
C GLU A 93 3.76 9.32 20.57
N GLY A 94 3.47 9.82 19.38
CA GLY A 94 4.43 10.04 18.30
C GLY A 94 4.91 8.79 17.60
N ASP A 95 4.22 7.65 17.71
CA ASP A 95 4.46 6.50 16.84
C ASP A 95 4.04 6.83 15.41
N LEU A 96 4.90 6.49 14.44
CA LEU A 96 4.54 6.47 13.02
C LEU A 96 3.98 5.08 12.72
N LEU A 97 2.74 4.99 12.25
CA LEU A 97 2.06 3.75 11.92
C LEU A 97 1.77 3.71 10.42
N GLY A 98 2.32 2.71 9.74
CA GLY A 98 1.87 2.24 8.43
C GLY A 98 0.78 1.19 8.59
N VAL A 99 -0.35 1.39 7.93
CA VAL A 99 -1.46 0.43 7.86
C VAL A 99 -1.65 0.04 6.41
N ASP A 100 -1.65 -1.26 6.17
CA ASP A 100 -1.91 -1.87 4.87
C ASP A 100 -3.18 -2.73 4.94
N CYS A 101 -4.03 -2.64 3.93
CA CYS A 101 -5.34 -3.30 3.90
C CYS A 101 -5.61 -3.92 2.53
N GLY A 102 -5.83 -5.24 2.52
CA GLY A 102 -6.28 -5.98 1.35
C GLY A 102 -7.65 -6.61 1.55
N ALA A 103 -8.56 -6.39 0.60
CA ALA A 103 -9.89 -7.00 0.58
C ALA A 103 -10.20 -7.61 -0.78
N HIS A 104 -11.08 -8.61 -0.81
CA HIS A 104 -11.65 -9.14 -2.05
C HIS A 104 -13.17 -9.22 -2.02
N VAL A 105 -13.78 -8.88 -3.16
CA VAL A 105 -15.23 -8.91 -3.41
C VAL A 105 -15.45 -9.60 -4.75
N ASP A 106 -16.32 -10.63 -4.77
CA ASP A 106 -16.63 -11.41 -5.98
C ASP A 106 -15.40 -11.90 -6.76
N GLY A 107 -14.32 -12.25 -6.03
CA GLY A 107 -13.07 -12.74 -6.60
C GLY A 107 -12.16 -11.66 -7.21
N TRP A 108 -12.39 -10.39 -6.91
CA TRP A 108 -11.52 -9.27 -7.28
C TRP A 108 -10.90 -8.64 -6.05
N HIS A 109 -9.59 -8.41 -6.09
CA HIS A 109 -8.82 -7.84 -5.01
C HIS A 109 -8.66 -6.32 -5.17
N GLY A 110 -8.63 -5.63 -4.03
CA GLY A 110 -8.08 -4.29 -3.88
C GLY A 110 -7.02 -4.29 -2.79
N ASP A 111 -6.04 -3.41 -2.95
CA ASP A 111 -4.90 -3.27 -2.02
C ASP A 111 -4.42 -1.82 -1.92
N SER A 112 -4.15 -1.38 -0.70
CA SER A 112 -3.79 0.00 -0.41
C SER A 112 -3.28 0.15 1.03
N ALA A 113 -2.31 1.05 1.19
CA ALA A 113 -1.69 1.37 2.46
C ALA A 113 -1.61 2.88 2.69
N VAL A 114 -1.60 3.27 3.96
CA VAL A 114 -1.36 4.65 4.41
C VAL A 114 -0.41 4.67 5.60
N SER A 115 0.37 5.75 5.71
CA SER A 115 1.17 6.02 6.91
C SER A 115 0.73 7.31 7.59
N PHE A 116 0.66 7.32 8.91
CA PHE A 116 0.31 8.50 9.70
C PHE A 116 0.93 8.44 11.10
N VAL A 117 0.96 9.56 11.82
CA VAL A 117 1.45 9.62 13.20
C VAL A 117 0.28 9.53 14.18
N VAL A 118 0.44 8.72 15.23
CA VAL A 118 -0.45 8.68 16.39
C VAL A 118 -0.03 9.75 17.40
N GLY A 119 -0.92 10.70 17.70
CA GLY A 119 -0.59 11.85 18.55
C GLY A 119 0.22 12.90 17.81
N GLN A 120 1.24 13.48 18.46
CA GLN A 120 2.10 14.50 17.89
C GLN A 120 3.29 13.91 17.13
N ALA A 121 3.50 14.39 15.90
CA ALA A 121 4.61 13.98 15.05
C ALA A 121 5.96 14.33 15.67
N ARG A 122 6.96 13.45 15.47
CA ARG A 122 8.36 13.80 15.72
C ARG A 122 8.92 14.54 14.51
N SER A 123 10.05 15.22 14.72
CA SER A 123 10.74 15.95 13.65
C SER A 123 11.02 15.05 12.45
N GLY A 124 10.49 15.42 11.29
CA GLY A 124 10.70 14.73 10.02
C GLY A 124 9.69 13.64 9.68
N ASP A 125 8.83 13.20 10.61
CA ASP A 125 7.84 12.15 10.34
C ASP A 125 6.83 12.60 9.26
N GLU A 126 6.30 13.82 9.37
CA GLU A 126 5.34 14.36 8.39
C GLU A 126 5.97 14.52 7.01
N GLU A 127 7.23 14.96 6.94
CA GLU A 127 7.93 15.11 5.65
C GLU A 127 8.28 13.76 5.03
N LEU A 128 8.58 12.74 5.85
CA LEU A 128 8.78 11.37 5.39
C LEU A 128 7.51 10.83 4.74
N ILE A 129 6.36 10.95 5.43
CA ILE A 129 5.05 10.52 4.93
C ILE A 129 4.69 11.30 3.65
N ALA A 130 4.80 12.64 3.68
CA ALA A 130 4.51 13.47 2.52
C ALA A 130 5.41 13.14 1.33
N THR A 131 6.66 12.74 1.56
CA THR A 131 7.54 12.28 0.48
C THR A 131 7.08 10.96 -0.12
N ALA A 132 6.63 10.02 0.70
CA ALA A 132 6.05 8.76 0.22
C ALA A 132 4.80 9.03 -0.64
N GLU A 133 3.91 9.93 -0.19
CA GLU A 133 2.71 10.33 -0.96
C GLU A 133 3.07 11.02 -2.29
N ARG A 134 4.06 11.91 -2.30
CA ARG A 134 4.55 12.53 -3.55
C ARG A 134 5.17 11.49 -4.50
N ALA A 135 5.88 10.51 -3.97
CA ALA A 135 6.46 9.43 -4.76
C ALA A 135 5.36 8.55 -5.39
N LEU A 136 4.32 8.23 -4.61
CA LEU A 136 3.15 7.50 -5.09
C LEU A 136 2.46 8.27 -6.20
N ALA A 137 2.15 9.55 -5.98
CA ALA A 137 1.52 10.40 -6.97
C ALA A 137 2.33 10.49 -8.28
N ALA A 138 3.66 10.58 -8.19
CA ALA A 138 4.54 10.57 -9.35
C ALA A 138 4.49 9.23 -10.11
N GLY A 139 4.52 8.11 -9.40
CA GLY A 139 4.39 6.78 -9.98
C GLY A 139 3.05 6.58 -10.70
N ILE A 140 1.96 6.96 -10.04
CA ILE A 140 0.60 6.91 -10.61
C ILE A 140 0.54 7.75 -11.89
N ALA A 141 1.01 9.00 -11.87
CA ALA A 141 0.99 9.88 -13.03
C ALA A 141 1.80 9.32 -14.22
N ALA A 142 2.85 8.54 -13.97
CA ALA A 142 3.65 7.89 -15.00
C ALA A 142 3.01 6.60 -15.55
N ALA A 143 2.00 6.04 -14.87
CA ALA A 143 1.34 4.79 -15.25
C ALA A 143 0.29 5.01 -16.37
N VAL A 144 0.76 5.47 -17.54
CA VAL A 144 -0.06 5.74 -18.73
C VAL A 144 0.16 4.69 -19.84
N PRO A 145 -0.82 4.49 -20.74
CA PRO A 145 -0.65 3.59 -21.88
C PRO A 145 0.59 3.94 -22.72
N GLY A 146 1.36 2.92 -23.11
CA GLY A 146 2.57 3.07 -23.92
C GLY A 146 3.84 3.41 -23.13
N ALA A 147 3.74 3.89 -21.89
CA ALA A 147 4.90 4.05 -21.01
C ALA A 147 5.51 2.68 -20.66
N ARG A 148 6.74 2.70 -20.16
CA ARG A 148 7.42 1.49 -19.68
C ARG A 148 7.28 1.39 -18.17
N LEU A 149 7.22 0.17 -17.65
CA LEU A 149 7.20 -0.08 -16.20
C LEU A 149 8.35 0.62 -15.47
N GLY A 150 9.54 0.67 -16.08
CA GLY A 150 10.69 1.38 -15.54
C GLY A 150 10.51 2.90 -15.45
N ASP A 151 9.57 3.50 -16.19
CA ASP A 151 9.20 4.91 -16.06
C ASP A 151 8.44 5.15 -14.76
N VAL A 152 7.50 4.27 -14.40
CA VAL A 152 6.77 4.31 -13.11
C VAL A 152 7.75 4.18 -11.95
N SER A 153 8.57 3.14 -11.96
CA SER A 153 9.59 2.90 -10.95
C SER A 153 10.63 4.02 -10.87
N HIS A 154 10.98 4.65 -11.99
CA HIS A 154 11.88 5.80 -12.01
C HIS A 154 11.24 7.05 -11.38
N ALA A 155 9.97 7.32 -11.68
CA ALA A 155 9.23 8.44 -11.10
C ALA A 155 9.19 8.35 -9.57
N VAL A 156 8.83 7.18 -9.04
CA VAL A 156 8.83 6.89 -7.59
C VAL A 156 10.22 7.10 -7.00
N GLY A 157 11.23 6.40 -7.54
CA GLY A 157 12.59 6.43 -7.02
C GLY A 157 13.23 7.81 -7.06
N THR A 158 12.92 8.62 -8.08
CA THR A 158 13.45 9.99 -8.21
C THR A 158 12.98 10.88 -7.07
N VAL A 159 11.70 10.79 -6.69
CA VAL A 159 11.16 11.57 -5.57
C VAL A 159 11.81 11.15 -4.26
N ILE A 160 11.86 9.84 -3.99
CA ILE A 160 12.44 9.29 -2.75
C ILE A 160 13.91 9.70 -2.61
N ARG A 161 14.72 9.46 -3.65
CA ARG A 161 16.16 9.74 -3.62
C ARG A 161 16.47 11.23 -3.63
N GLY A 162 15.68 12.02 -4.37
CA GLY A 162 15.82 13.47 -4.41
C GLY A 162 15.61 14.13 -3.06
N ALA A 163 14.79 13.53 -2.18
CA ALA A 163 14.57 13.96 -0.81
C ALA A 163 15.61 13.40 0.19
N GLY A 164 16.56 12.57 -0.25
CA GLY A 164 17.61 12.00 0.59
C GLY A 164 17.22 10.71 1.34
N TYR A 165 16.08 10.09 1.00
CA TYR A 165 15.60 8.88 1.64
C TYR A 165 16.04 7.59 0.92
N GLY A 166 15.94 6.48 1.65
CA GLY A 166 16.18 5.13 1.16
C GLY A 166 14.89 4.44 0.72
N THR A 167 15.02 3.31 0.01
CA THR A 167 13.90 2.45 -0.39
C THR A 167 14.43 1.03 -0.66
N PRO A 168 13.68 -0.04 -0.35
CA PRO A 168 14.12 -1.41 -0.62
C PRO A 168 14.38 -1.62 -2.12
N ARG A 169 15.35 -2.48 -2.45
CA ARG A 169 15.79 -2.70 -3.85
C ARG A 169 15.06 -3.85 -4.55
N ASP A 170 14.60 -4.79 -3.77
CA ASP A 170 14.06 -6.09 -4.16
C ASP A 170 12.64 -6.32 -3.63
N PHE A 171 12.02 -5.27 -3.08
CA PHE A 171 10.64 -5.24 -2.63
C PHE A 171 9.90 -4.06 -3.25
N GLY A 172 8.60 -4.20 -3.49
CA GLY A 172 7.74 -3.18 -4.08
C GLY A 172 6.51 -3.81 -4.74
N GLY A 173 5.85 -2.99 -5.56
CA GLY A 173 4.53 -3.26 -6.13
C GLY A 173 4.39 -4.52 -6.96
N HIS A 174 3.14 -4.77 -7.35
CA HIS A 174 2.76 -5.95 -8.11
C HIS A 174 1.61 -5.66 -9.07
N GLY A 175 1.32 -6.60 -9.96
CA GLY A 175 0.03 -6.65 -10.62
C GLY A 175 -1.02 -7.06 -9.60
N ILE A 176 -2.26 -6.64 -9.78
CA ILE A 176 -3.36 -7.03 -8.88
C ILE A 176 -4.64 -7.27 -9.69
N GLY A 177 -5.46 -8.23 -9.30
CA GLY A 177 -6.66 -8.57 -10.05
C GLY A 177 -7.49 -9.64 -9.37
N ARG A 178 -7.51 -10.83 -9.96
CA ARG A 178 -8.16 -12.02 -9.40
C ARG A 178 -7.32 -12.68 -8.32
N GLU A 179 -6.02 -12.43 -8.35
CA GLU A 179 -5.10 -12.73 -7.26
C GLU A 179 -4.63 -11.43 -6.63
N MET A 180 -4.32 -11.49 -5.33
CA MET A 180 -3.70 -10.38 -4.59
C MET A 180 -2.39 -9.95 -5.24
N HIS A 181 -1.52 -10.92 -5.55
CA HIS A 181 -0.23 -10.69 -6.21
C HIS A 181 -0.20 -11.34 -7.61
N GLU A 182 -0.28 -10.51 -8.65
CA GLU A 182 -0.12 -10.89 -10.06
C GLU A 182 1.18 -10.29 -10.64
N ALA A 183 1.54 -10.74 -11.85
CA ALA A 183 2.59 -10.06 -12.63
C ALA A 183 2.05 -8.74 -13.23
N PRO A 184 2.90 -7.72 -13.45
CA PRO A 184 4.34 -7.69 -13.19
C PRO A 184 4.67 -7.16 -11.78
N GLY A 185 5.84 -7.49 -11.25
CA GLY A 185 6.39 -6.72 -10.11
C GLY A 185 6.66 -5.26 -10.53
N VAL A 186 6.51 -4.32 -9.61
CA VAL A 186 6.61 -2.86 -9.80
C VAL A 186 7.58 -2.27 -8.77
N PRO A 187 8.90 -2.38 -9.00
CA PRO A 187 9.89 -1.89 -8.04
C PRO A 187 9.76 -0.38 -7.77
N ASN A 188 10.17 0.09 -6.59
CA ASN A 188 10.22 1.53 -6.28
C ASN A 188 11.40 2.27 -6.95
N THR A 189 12.30 1.55 -7.63
CA THR A 189 13.40 2.13 -8.42
C THR A 189 13.51 1.46 -9.78
N GLY A 190 13.79 2.26 -10.81
CA GLY A 190 13.85 1.75 -12.18
C GLY A 190 14.62 2.66 -13.12
N LYS A 191 14.85 2.15 -14.34
CA LYS A 191 15.50 2.90 -15.43
C LYS A 191 14.41 3.39 -16.40
N PRO A 192 14.38 4.68 -16.76
CA PRO A 192 13.46 5.21 -17.76
C PRO A 192 13.53 4.42 -19.08
N GLY A 193 12.37 4.24 -19.72
CA GLY A 193 12.24 3.56 -21.00
C GLY A 193 12.56 2.07 -20.98
N ARG A 194 12.66 1.43 -19.81
CA ARG A 194 12.98 -0.01 -19.66
C ARG A 194 11.82 -0.80 -19.07
N GLY A 195 11.77 -2.10 -19.38
CA GLY A 195 10.76 -3.01 -18.87
C GLY A 195 9.55 -3.16 -19.80
N LEU A 196 8.49 -3.77 -19.26
CA LEU A 196 7.23 -4.02 -19.95
C LEU A 196 6.58 -2.71 -20.41
N THR A 197 5.92 -2.71 -21.58
CA THR A 197 5.05 -1.61 -21.99
C THR A 197 3.70 -1.71 -21.27
N LEU A 198 3.27 -0.63 -20.63
CA LEU A 198 1.97 -0.51 -20.01
C LEU A 198 0.86 -0.41 -21.06
N ARG A 199 -0.25 -1.08 -20.82
CA ARG A 199 -1.41 -1.13 -21.72
C ARG A 199 -2.68 -0.85 -20.93
N ALA A 200 -3.66 -0.25 -21.59
CA ALA A 200 -4.99 -0.11 -21.02
C ALA A 200 -5.53 -1.47 -20.55
N GLY A 201 -6.18 -1.50 -19.39
CA GLY A 201 -6.66 -2.69 -18.70
C GLY A 201 -5.64 -3.34 -17.76
N MET A 202 -4.37 -2.90 -17.75
CA MET A 202 -3.44 -3.33 -16.70
C MET A 202 -3.79 -2.69 -15.36
N THR A 203 -3.63 -3.43 -14.28
CA THR A 203 -3.84 -2.97 -12.91
C THR A 203 -2.62 -3.28 -12.07
N LEU A 204 -2.14 -2.26 -11.37
CA LEU A 204 -0.88 -2.28 -10.63
C LEU A 204 -1.13 -1.77 -9.21
N ALA A 205 -0.61 -2.48 -8.23
CA ALA A 205 -0.39 -1.94 -6.90
C ALA A 205 0.93 -1.15 -6.95
N ILE A 206 0.86 0.16 -6.72
CA ILE A 206 2.03 1.04 -6.68
C ILE A 206 2.23 1.43 -5.22
N GLU A 207 3.28 0.90 -4.60
CA GLU A 207 3.51 0.94 -3.14
C GLU A 207 4.91 1.47 -2.78
N PRO A 208 5.11 2.80 -2.75
CA PRO A 208 6.37 3.36 -2.28
C PRO A 208 6.65 3.08 -0.80
N MET A 209 7.81 2.50 -0.54
CA MET A 209 8.39 2.32 0.78
C MET A 209 9.59 3.24 0.95
N VAL A 210 9.57 4.07 2.00
CA VAL A 210 10.55 5.14 2.20
C VAL A 210 11.23 4.95 3.55
N HIS A 211 12.56 4.86 3.55
CA HIS A 211 13.38 4.73 4.76
C HIS A 211 14.01 6.08 5.13
N ALA A 212 13.76 6.56 6.35
CA ALA A 212 14.25 7.85 6.83
C ALA A 212 15.79 7.93 6.88
N GLY A 213 16.48 6.81 7.11
CA GLY A 213 17.94 6.75 7.25
C GLY A 213 18.73 6.86 5.94
N GLY A 214 18.06 7.06 4.79
CA GLY A 214 18.71 7.18 3.48
C GLY A 214 19.27 5.88 2.90
N ARG A 215 19.12 4.77 3.63
CA ARG A 215 19.67 3.45 3.29
C ARG A 215 18.58 2.49 2.81
N ASP A 216 18.98 1.55 1.97
CA ASP A 216 18.06 0.61 1.32
C ASP A 216 17.88 -0.70 2.08
N GLY A 217 18.71 -0.93 3.10
CA GLY A 217 18.77 -2.20 3.80
C GLY A 217 17.56 -2.40 4.71
N TYR A 218 17.00 -3.61 4.65
CA TYR A 218 16.00 -4.12 5.58
C TYR A 218 16.31 -5.58 5.95
N TYR A 219 15.65 -6.10 6.97
CA TYR A 219 15.70 -7.51 7.34
C TYR A 219 14.35 -7.98 7.90
N ALA A 220 14.06 -9.28 7.79
CA ALA A 220 12.87 -9.86 8.38
C ALA A 220 13.05 -10.01 9.91
N ALA A 221 12.03 -9.60 10.67
CA ALA A 221 11.97 -9.79 12.11
C ALA A 221 11.84 -11.28 12.48
N ALA A 222 11.92 -11.57 13.78
CA ALA A 222 11.82 -12.94 14.29
C ALA A 222 10.45 -13.60 14.03
N ASP A 223 9.40 -12.81 13.77
CA ASP A 223 8.09 -13.31 13.36
C ASP A 223 8.06 -13.84 11.91
N GLY A 224 9.12 -13.57 11.12
CA GLY A 224 9.27 -14.03 9.75
C GLY A 224 8.46 -13.24 8.71
N TRP A 225 7.75 -12.19 9.12
CA TRP A 225 6.89 -11.37 8.27
C TRP A 225 7.33 -9.92 8.24
N THR A 226 7.46 -9.30 9.42
CA THR A 226 7.73 -7.87 9.56
C THR A 226 9.08 -7.53 8.95
N LEU A 227 9.13 -6.60 8.00
CA LEU A 227 10.39 -6.10 7.45
C LEU A 227 10.81 -4.84 8.20
N LEU A 228 12.00 -4.85 8.80
CA LEU A 228 12.54 -3.75 9.59
C LEU A 228 13.71 -3.08 8.87
N THR A 229 13.87 -1.77 8.99
CA THR A 229 15.08 -1.08 8.49
C THR A 229 16.33 -1.59 9.23
N THR A 230 17.46 -1.72 8.55
CA THR A 230 18.70 -2.25 9.18
C THR A 230 19.34 -1.28 10.18
N ASP A 231 18.92 -0.02 10.19
CA ASP A 231 19.47 1.02 11.04
C ASP A 231 18.53 1.54 12.11
N GLY A 232 17.34 0.95 12.23
CA GLY A 232 16.29 1.40 13.15
C GLY A 232 15.74 2.78 12.81
N SER A 233 16.03 3.29 11.61
CA SER A 233 15.38 4.51 11.12
C SER A 233 13.93 4.20 10.77
N ARG A 234 13.08 5.22 10.91
CA ARG A 234 11.67 5.09 10.60
C ARG A 234 11.43 4.83 9.13
N ALA A 235 10.33 4.16 8.84
CA ALA A 235 9.85 3.94 7.49
C ALA A 235 8.42 4.44 7.33
N ALA A 236 8.05 4.77 6.10
CA ALA A 236 6.68 5.04 5.70
C ALA A 236 6.34 4.21 4.46
N HIS A 237 5.13 3.66 4.45
CA HIS A 237 4.54 2.91 3.35
C HIS A 237 3.20 3.55 2.95
N VAL A 238 3.04 3.82 1.66
CA VAL A 238 1.77 4.26 1.07
C VAL A 238 1.55 3.49 -0.21
N GLU A 239 0.29 3.25 -0.57
CA GLU A 239 -0.01 2.46 -1.75
C GLU A 239 -1.38 2.79 -2.32
N HIS A 240 -1.51 2.65 -3.65
CA HIS A 240 -2.80 2.41 -4.28
C HIS A 240 -2.76 1.32 -5.35
N SER A 241 -3.85 0.56 -5.44
CA SER A 241 -4.26 -0.16 -6.66
C SER A 241 -4.71 0.82 -7.75
N VAL A 242 -4.07 0.75 -8.91
CA VAL A 242 -4.26 1.69 -10.03
C VAL A 242 -4.50 0.94 -11.33
N ALA A 243 -5.55 1.31 -12.04
CA ALA A 243 -5.82 0.86 -13.40
C ALA A 243 -5.17 1.81 -14.41
N VAL A 244 -4.42 1.26 -15.36
CA VAL A 244 -4.01 1.97 -16.57
C VAL A 244 -5.20 1.93 -17.54
N THR A 245 -5.73 3.09 -17.91
CA THR A 245 -6.85 3.20 -18.88
C THR A 245 -6.42 4.04 -20.08
N ASP A 246 -7.21 4.05 -21.15
CA ASP A 246 -6.94 4.87 -22.34
C ASP A 246 -6.88 6.38 -22.02
N ASP A 247 -7.63 6.83 -21.02
CA ASP A 247 -7.66 8.22 -20.55
C ASP A 247 -6.62 8.53 -19.45
N GLY A 248 -5.77 7.56 -19.11
CA GLY A 248 -4.74 7.66 -18.07
C GLY A 248 -5.01 6.78 -16.84
N PRO A 249 -4.23 6.96 -15.77
CA PRO A 249 -4.34 6.14 -14.56
C PRO A 249 -5.62 6.47 -13.76
N VAL A 250 -6.29 5.43 -13.26
CA VAL A 250 -7.46 5.53 -12.37
C VAL A 250 -7.14 4.83 -11.06
N VAL A 251 -7.27 5.55 -9.95
CA VAL A 251 -7.03 5.00 -8.60
C VAL A 251 -8.27 4.24 -8.14
N LEU A 252 -8.15 2.92 -8.02
CA LEU A 252 -9.25 2.02 -7.66
C LEU A 252 -9.50 1.96 -6.15
N THR A 253 -8.57 2.40 -5.32
CA THR A 253 -8.68 2.41 -3.86
C THR A 253 -8.86 3.82 -3.27
N ALA A 254 -9.13 4.82 -4.11
CA ALA A 254 -9.47 6.15 -3.62
C ALA A 254 -10.78 6.09 -2.79
N PRO A 255 -10.95 6.90 -1.74
CA PRO A 255 -12.22 6.95 -1.02
C PRO A 255 -13.36 7.44 -1.92
N ARG A 256 -14.61 7.16 -1.54
CA ARG A 256 -15.77 7.77 -2.22
C ARG A 256 -15.64 9.28 -2.10
N ARG A 257 -15.75 10.00 -3.21
CA ARG A 257 -15.97 11.44 -3.12
C ARG A 257 -17.26 11.67 -2.34
N PRO A 258 -17.27 12.56 -1.33
CA PRO A 258 -18.52 12.93 -0.70
C PRO A 258 -19.47 13.44 -1.78
N ALA A 259 -20.73 13.04 -1.71
CA ALA A 259 -21.75 13.56 -2.61
C ALA A 259 -21.69 15.09 -2.53
N GLY A 260 -21.40 15.75 -3.66
CA GLY A 260 -21.50 17.19 -3.72
C GLY A 260 -22.91 17.63 -3.32
N PRO A 261 -23.10 18.87 -2.85
CA PRO A 261 -24.45 19.36 -2.58
C PRO A 261 -25.33 19.16 -3.83
N PRO A 262 -26.62 18.83 -3.66
CA PRO A 262 -27.52 18.71 -4.80
C PRO A 262 -27.43 19.98 -5.63
N ARG A 263 -27.23 19.82 -6.95
CA ARG A 263 -27.27 20.95 -7.87
C ARG A 263 -28.67 21.57 -7.76
N SER A 264 -28.72 22.83 -7.33
CA SER A 264 -29.92 23.66 -7.33
C SER A 264 -30.46 23.84 -8.74
#